data_AF-A0A1V5BKB0-F1
#
_entry.id   AF-A0A1V5BKB0-F1
#
_cell.length_a   1.000
_cell.length_b   1.000
_cell.length_c   1.000
_cell.angle_alpha   90.00
_cell.angle_beta   90.00
_cell.angle_gamma   90.00
#
_symmetry.space_group_name_H-M   'P 1'
#
loop_
_entity.id
_entity.type
_entity.pdbx_description
1 polymer ?
#
loop_
_entity_poly.entity_id
_entity_poly.type
_entity_poly.pdbx_seq_one_letter_code
_entity_poly.pdbx_strand_id
1 'polypeptide(L)'
;MTNTVKDDVNKLFERIITGNLRNLRPRIESGWEMTLPLGEIVARSTLQAEAQTAVDLGICAIPYLIPFVTNENIAIRYVAIFALEQITGEKASVPYFNREIASANVSHAIQRWLTWYDNAIHGNNS
;
A
#
# COMPACT_ATOMS: atom_id res chain seq x y z
N MET A 1 6.53 -14.81 -14.59
CA MET A 1 6.10 -14.64 -13.18
C MET A 1 5.70 -13.21 -12.83
N THR A 2 6.18 -12.18 -13.55
CA THR A 2 5.83 -10.76 -13.32
C THR A 2 4.34 -10.42 -13.50
N ASN A 3 3.66 -11.05 -14.48
CA ASN A 3 2.22 -10.82 -14.67
C ASN A 3 1.39 -11.24 -13.45
N THR A 4 1.74 -12.34 -12.79
CA THR A 4 0.99 -12.86 -11.63
C THR A 4 1.03 -11.90 -10.44
N VAL A 5 2.20 -11.34 -10.12
CA VAL A 5 2.34 -10.40 -9.00
C VAL A 5 1.57 -9.10 -9.26
N LYS A 6 1.66 -8.56 -10.49
CA LYS A 6 0.88 -7.40 -10.90
C LYS A 6 -0.63 -7.66 -10.76
N ASP A 7 -1.09 -8.81 -11.23
CA ASP A 7 -2.51 -9.19 -11.17
C ASP A 7 -2.98 -9.34 -9.73
N ASP A 8 -2.16 -9.87 -8.83
CA ASP A 8 -2.50 -10.03 -7.42
C ASP A 8 -2.56 -8.68 -6.68
N VAL A 9 -1.66 -7.74 -7.00
CA VAL A 9 -1.71 -6.35 -6.51
C VAL A 9 -2.95 -5.63 -7.04
N ASN A 10 -3.29 -5.81 -8.33
CA ASN A 10 -4.51 -5.23 -8.91
C ASN A 10 -5.77 -5.78 -8.23
N LYS A 11 -5.86 -7.11 -8.05
CA LYS A 11 -6.98 -7.75 -7.34
C LYS A 11 -7.11 -7.26 -5.91
N LEU A 12 -6.01 -6.95 -5.23
CA LEU A 12 -6.05 -6.34 -3.89
C LEU A 12 -6.78 -5.00 -3.93
N PHE A 13 -6.41 -4.10 -4.84
CA PHE A 13 -7.04 -2.79 -4.93
C PHE A 13 -8.48 -2.84 -5.46
N GLU A 14 -8.79 -3.76 -6.39
CA GLU A 14 -10.17 -4.02 -6.82
C GLU A 14 -11.07 -4.43 -5.65
N ARG A 15 -10.58 -5.27 -4.73
CA ARG A 15 -11.34 -5.65 -3.52
C ARG A 15 -11.60 -4.45 -2.62
N ILE A 16 -10.59 -3.60 -2.42
CA ILE A 16 -10.74 -2.37 -1.61
C ILE A 16 -11.76 -1.42 -2.24
N ILE A 17 -11.74 -1.28 -3.57
CA ILE A 17 -12.69 -0.43 -4.29
C ILE A 17 -14.11 -0.98 -4.18
N THR A 18 -14.26 -2.29 -4.32
CA THR A 18 -15.57 -2.96 -4.34
C THR A 18 -16.12 -3.33 -2.97
N GLY A 19 -15.38 -3.07 -1.89
CA GLY A 19 -15.80 -3.46 -0.54
C GLY A 19 -15.68 -4.96 -0.23
N ASN A 20 -15.23 -5.76 -1.19
CA ASN A 20 -15.09 -7.22 -1.06
C ASN A 20 -13.82 -7.60 -0.30
N LEU A 21 -13.67 -7.07 0.91
CA LEU A 21 -12.51 -7.30 1.76
C LEU A 21 -12.49 -8.75 2.27
N ARG A 22 -11.31 -9.36 2.30
CA ARG A 22 -11.10 -10.71 2.84
C ARG A 22 -11.34 -10.76 4.35
N ASN A 23 -11.04 -9.66 5.05
CA ASN A 23 -11.12 -9.58 6.50
C ASN A 23 -12.09 -8.48 6.96
N LEU A 24 -13.39 -8.67 6.75
CA LEU A 24 -14.43 -7.70 7.16
C LEU A 24 -14.50 -7.43 8.68
N ARG A 25 -13.85 -8.26 9.51
CA ARG A 25 -13.77 -8.08 10.96
C ARG A 25 -12.39 -8.46 11.48
N PRO A 26 -11.44 -7.52 11.60
CA PRO A 26 -10.25 -7.78 12.39
C PRO A 26 -10.69 -8.12 13.82
N ARG A 27 -10.05 -9.12 14.42
CA ARG A 27 -10.36 -9.59 15.78
C ARG A 27 -10.22 -8.49 16.85
N ILE A 28 -9.55 -7.39 16.48
CA ILE A 28 -9.44 -6.13 17.21
C ILE A 28 -9.58 -4.99 16.17
N GLU A 29 -10.68 -4.25 16.25
CA GLU A 29 -10.84 -2.99 15.54
C GLU A 29 -10.08 -1.91 16.31
N SER A 30 -9.09 -1.27 15.67
CA SER A 30 -8.32 -0.21 16.32
C SER A 30 -7.85 0.84 15.33
N GLY A 31 -7.74 2.07 15.83
CA GLY A 31 -7.32 3.23 15.07
C GLY A 31 -8.48 4.03 14.51
N TRP A 32 -8.19 4.77 13.45
CA TRP A 32 -9.17 5.59 12.74
C TRP A 32 -9.99 4.74 11.77
N GLU A 33 -11.16 5.25 11.43
CA GLU A 33 -12.04 4.68 10.42
C GLU A 33 -11.96 5.51 9.13
N MET A 34 -12.27 4.88 8.00
CA MET A 34 -12.44 5.58 6.74
C MET A 34 -13.56 4.99 5.90
N THR A 35 -14.09 5.83 5.02
CA THR A 35 -15.11 5.42 4.04
C THR A 35 -14.44 4.95 2.75
N LEU A 36 -14.72 3.73 2.34
CA LEU A 36 -14.36 3.17 1.04
C LEU A 36 -15.15 3.85 -0.10
N PRO A 37 -14.74 3.71 -1.38
CA PRO A 37 -15.45 4.31 -2.51
C PRO A 37 -16.96 4.06 -2.55
N LEU A 38 -17.41 2.88 -2.12
CA LEU A 38 -18.82 2.49 -2.12
C LEU A 38 -19.59 2.87 -0.86
N GLY A 39 -18.98 3.63 0.05
CA GLY A 39 -19.65 4.15 1.26
C GLY A 39 -19.50 3.28 2.51
N GLU A 40 -18.87 2.11 2.41
CA GLU A 40 -18.57 1.27 3.57
C GLU A 40 -17.54 1.91 4.48
N ILE A 41 -17.76 1.85 5.79
CA ILE A 41 -16.81 2.34 6.79
C ILE A 41 -15.96 1.17 7.27
N VAL A 42 -14.63 1.33 7.21
CA VAL A 42 -13.68 0.31 7.66
C VAL A 42 -12.63 0.90 8.58
N ALA A 43 -12.26 0.13 9.60
CA ALA A 43 -11.16 0.47 10.50
C ALA A 43 -9.80 0.36 9.79
N ARG A 44 -8.83 1.16 10.24
CA ARG A 44 -7.42 1.07 9.83
C ARG A 44 -6.89 -0.37 9.87
N SER A 45 -7.18 -1.11 10.95
CA SER A 45 -6.72 -2.49 11.12
C SER A 45 -7.22 -3.43 10.01
N THR A 46 -8.41 -3.18 9.46
CA THR A 46 -8.95 -3.91 8.31
C THR A 46 -8.10 -3.69 7.06
N LEU A 47 -7.71 -2.44 6.79
CA LEU A 47 -6.88 -2.10 5.63
C LEU A 47 -5.46 -2.66 5.78
N GLN A 48 -4.90 -2.64 6.98
CA GLN A 48 -3.61 -3.26 7.26
C GLN A 48 -3.66 -4.79 7.03
N ALA A 49 -4.75 -5.44 7.42
CA ALA A 49 -4.96 -6.85 7.15
C ALA A 49 -5.06 -7.16 5.65
N GLU A 50 -5.70 -6.30 4.86
CA GLU A 50 -5.70 -6.42 3.39
C GLU A 50 -4.30 -6.22 2.80
N ALA A 51 -3.59 -5.20 3.28
CA ALA A 51 -2.24 -4.86 2.84
C ALA A 51 -1.25 -6.02 3.05
N GLN A 52 -1.49 -6.88 4.05
CA GLN A 52 -0.68 -8.08 4.28
C GLN A 52 -0.57 -8.96 3.02
N THR A 53 -1.61 -8.99 2.17
CA THR A 53 -1.55 -9.72 0.89
C THR A 53 -0.41 -9.21 -0.01
N ALA A 54 -0.19 -7.90 -0.06
CA ALA A 54 0.91 -7.32 -0.83
C ALA A 54 2.26 -7.48 -0.11
N VAL A 55 2.28 -7.44 1.22
CA VAL A 55 3.49 -7.68 2.02
C VAL A 55 4.02 -9.10 1.82
N ASP A 56 3.13 -10.10 1.75
CA ASP A 56 3.48 -11.50 1.54
C ASP A 56 4.07 -11.75 0.13
N LEU A 57 3.75 -10.91 -0.86
CA LEU A 57 4.39 -10.92 -2.18
C LEU A 57 5.83 -10.38 -2.15
N GLY A 58 6.20 -9.68 -1.07
CA GLY A 58 7.55 -9.19 -0.80
C GLY A 58 8.06 -8.17 -1.82
N ILE A 59 9.37 -8.19 -2.06
CA ILE A 59 10.08 -7.25 -2.94
C ILE A 59 9.46 -7.14 -4.34
N CYS A 60 8.89 -8.23 -4.87
CA CYS A 60 8.29 -8.27 -6.19
C CYS A 60 7.05 -7.37 -6.34
N ALA A 61 6.39 -7.01 -5.24
CA ALA A 61 5.21 -6.14 -5.26
C ALA A 61 5.55 -4.65 -5.40
N ILE A 62 6.75 -4.22 -5.00
CA ILE A 62 7.16 -2.81 -4.95
C ILE A 62 6.85 -2.04 -6.25
N PRO A 63 7.31 -2.48 -7.45
CA PRO A 63 7.06 -1.72 -8.69
C PRO A 63 5.57 -1.58 -9.02
N TYR A 64 4.73 -2.50 -8.54
CA TYR A 64 3.28 -2.48 -8.77
C TYR A 64 2.52 -1.69 -7.70
N LEU A 65 3.09 -1.48 -6.52
CA LEU A 65 2.51 -0.67 -5.45
C LEU A 65 2.75 0.84 -5.65
N ILE A 66 3.91 1.21 -6.21
CA ILE A 66 4.31 2.62 -6.40
C ILE A 66 3.25 3.49 -7.10
N PRO A 67 2.62 3.05 -8.21
CA PRO A 67 1.60 3.86 -8.90
C PRO A 67 0.40 4.22 -8.02
N PHE A 68 0.15 3.46 -6.93
CA PHE A 68 -0.99 3.66 -6.04
C PHE A 68 -0.69 4.60 -4.86
N VAL A 69 0.58 4.98 -4.64
CA VAL A 69 0.99 5.96 -3.61
C VAL A 69 0.32 7.31 -3.82
N THR A 70 0.09 7.67 -5.08
CA THR A 70 -0.55 8.92 -5.51
C THR A 70 -2.01 8.74 -5.92
N ASN A 71 -2.66 7.64 -5.52
CA ASN A 71 -4.06 7.41 -5.90
C ASN A 71 -4.99 8.47 -5.26
N GLU A 72 -6.09 8.85 -5.90
CA GLU A 72 -7.02 9.82 -5.30
C GLU A 72 -7.77 9.24 -4.08
N ASN A 73 -7.98 7.92 -4.07
CA ASN A 73 -8.63 7.24 -2.98
C ASN A 73 -7.68 7.04 -1.79
N ILE A 74 -8.09 7.55 -0.62
CA ILE A 74 -7.29 7.51 0.61
C ILE A 74 -7.00 6.07 1.06
N ALA A 75 -7.95 5.14 0.93
CA ALA A 75 -7.77 3.74 1.31
C ALA A 75 -6.70 3.06 0.45
N ILE A 76 -6.75 3.30 -0.87
CA ILE A 76 -5.78 2.78 -1.82
C ILE A 76 -4.38 3.31 -1.51
N ARG A 77 -4.23 4.65 -1.33
CA ARG A 77 -2.94 5.24 -0.95
C ARG A 77 -2.41 4.66 0.34
N TYR A 78 -3.27 4.55 1.35
CA TYR A 78 -2.90 4.03 2.65
C TYR A 78 -2.35 2.61 2.56
N VAL A 79 -3.08 1.72 1.88
CA VAL A 79 -2.66 0.32 1.69
C VAL A 79 -1.34 0.22 0.92
N ALA A 80 -1.18 0.99 -0.16
CA ALA A 80 0.04 0.99 -0.96
C ALA A 80 1.26 1.43 -0.13
N ILE A 81 1.16 2.57 0.57
CA ILE A 81 2.25 3.10 1.39
C ILE A 81 2.56 2.16 2.55
N PHE A 82 1.54 1.68 3.28
CA PHE A 82 1.75 0.76 4.39
C PHE A 82 2.48 -0.52 3.95
N ALA A 83 2.06 -1.13 2.83
CA ALA A 83 2.73 -2.30 2.29
C ALA A 83 4.20 -2.01 1.92
N LEU A 84 4.48 -0.87 1.26
CA LEU A 84 5.84 -0.44 0.93
C LEU A 84 6.70 -0.28 2.19
N GLU A 85 6.19 0.36 3.25
CA GLU A 85 6.91 0.50 4.52
C GLU A 85 7.20 -0.85 5.19
N GLN A 86 6.25 -1.80 5.13
CA GLN A 86 6.46 -3.13 5.69
C GLN A 86 7.48 -3.96 4.91
N ILE A 87 7.43 -3.90 3.58
CA ILE A 87 8.35 -4.65 2.71
C ILE A 87 9.78 -4.11 2.84
N THR A 88 9.93 -2.79 2.86
CA THR A 88 11.25 -2.13 2.81
C THR A 88 11.85 -1.84 4.20
N GLY A 89 11.01 -1.75 5.24
CA GLY A 89 11.39 -1.18 6.53
C GLY A 89 11.56 0.34 6.52
N GLU A 90 11.44 0.98 5.35
CA GLU A 90 11.64 2.41 5.14
C GLU A 90 10.33 3.16 5.41
N LYS A 91 10.22 3.74 6.61
CA LYS A 91 9.12 4.64 6.95
C LYS A 91 9.28 5.95 6.18
N ALA A 92 8.35 6.24 5.29
CA ALA A 92 8.35 7.48 4.57
C ALA A 92 7.47 8.49 5.30
N SER A 93 7.94 9.73 5.45
CA SER A 93 7.15 10.82 6.03
C SER A 93 6.10 11.33 5.02
N VAL A 94 5.23 10.44 4.55
CA VAL A 94 4.16 10.73 3.61
C VAL A 94 2.86 10.93 4.38
N PRO A 95 2.19 12.09 4.25
CA PRO A 95 0.89 12.26 4.86
C PRO A 95 -0.16 11.44 4.11
N TYR A 96 -0.60 10.32 4.69
CA TYR A 96 -1.65 9.44 4.16
C TYR A 96 -2.96 10.19 3.79
N PHE A 97 -3.31 11.17 4.63
CA PHE A 97 -4.59 11.90 4.56
C PHE A 97 -4.52 13.24 3.85
N ASN A 98 -3.32 13.72 3.53
CA ASN A 98 -3.22 14.97 2.78
C ASN A 98 -3.56 14.69 1.31
N ARG A 99 -4.47 15.49 0.75
CA ARG A 99 -4.88 15.42 -0.66
C ARG A 99 -3.85 16.02 -1.61
N GLU A 100 -2.77 16.62 -1.10
CA GLU A 100 -1.62 16.98 -1.92
C GLU A 100 -0.85 15.73 -2.36
N ILE A 101 -1.47 15.05 -3.32
CA ILE A 101 -1.05 13.82 -3.98
C ILE A 101 0.33 13.96 -4.66
N ALA A 102 0.80 15.19 -4.87
CA ALA A 102 2.08 15.53 -5.52
C ALA A 102 2.94 16.48 -4.67
N SER A 103 3.09 16.22 -3.38
CA SER A 103 4.06 16.95 -2.54
C SER A 103 5.49 16.45 -2.76
N ALA A 104 6.49 17.30 -2.53
CA ALA A 104 7.90 16.91 -2.57
C ALA A 104 8.20 15.70 -1.65
N ASN A 105 7.47 15.57 -0.55
CA ASN A 105 7.57 14.44 0.37
C ASN A 105 7.16 13.10 -0.28
N VAL A 106 6.11 13.10 -1.10
CA VAL A 106 5.66 11.91 -1.83
C VAL A 106 6.70 11.51 -2.87
N SER A 107 7.23 12.46 -3.64
CA SER A 107 8.28 12.20 -4.63
C SER A 107 9.55 11.64 -3.98
N HIS A 108 9.99 12.21 -2.85
CA HIS A 108 11.13 11.70 -2.09
C HIS A 108 10.89 10.29 -1.54
N ALA A 109 9.67 9.99 -1.08
CA ALA A 109 9.31 8.66 -0.61
C ALA A 109 9.37 7.62 -1.73
N ILE A 110 8.78 7.92 -2.88
CA ILE A 110 8.81 7.06 -4.07
C ILE A 110 10.26 6.80 -4.50
N GLN A 111 11.10 7.86 -4.55
CA GLN A 111 12.51 7.71 -4.87
C GLN A 111 13.23 6.80 -3.87
N ARG A 112 13.01 6.96 -2.57
CA ARG A 112 13.62 6.09 -1.54
C ARG A 112 13.24 4.62 -1.73
N TRP A 113 11.96 4.32 -1.96
CA TRP A 113 11.54 2.93 -2.17
C TRP A 113 12.07 2.35 -3.49
N LEU A 114 12.15 3.14 -4.56
CA LEU A 114 12.77 2.72 -5.82
C LEU A 114 14.26 2.44 -5.65
N THR A 115 15.01 3.34 -5.01
CA THR A 115 16.43 3.13 -4.71
C THR A 115 16.64 1.90 -3.83
N TRP A 116 15.79 1.69 -2.82
CA TRP A 116 15.84 0.49 -1.99
C TRP A 116 15.62 -0.77 -2.84
N TYR A 117 14.60 -0.77 -3.71
CA TYR A 117 14.27 -1.89 -4.59
C TYR A 117 15.44 -2.20 -5.52
N ASP A 118 16.00 -1.18 -6.17
CA ASP A 118 17.15 -1.32 -7.07
C ASP A 118 18.36 -1.90 -6.31
N ASN A 119 18.67 -1.42 -5.11
CA ASN A 119 19.77 -1.98 -4.33
C ASN A 119 19.51 -3.44 -3.91
N ALA A 120 18.27 -3.76 -3.54
CA ALA A 120 17.89 -5.09 -3.08
C ALA A 120 17.93 -6.13 -4.21
N ILE A 121 17.52 -5.78 -5.45
CA ILE A 121 17.60 -6.71 -6.59
C ILE A 121 19.03 -6.86 -7.14
N HIS A 122 19.91 -5.88 -6.92
CA HIS A 122 21.32 -5.93 -7.32
C HIS A 122 22.26 -6.44 -6.21
N GLY A 123 21.74 -6.81 -5.02
CA GLY A 123 22.53 -7.40 -3.94
C GLY A 123 23.40 -6.42 -3.15
N ASN A 124 23.11 -5.12 -3.20
CA ASN A 124 23.93 -4.07 -2.59
C ASN A 124 23.48 -3.64 -1.18
N ASN A 125 22.47 -4.30 -0.60
CA ASN A 125 22.05 -4.04 0.77
C ASN A 125 22.81 -5.00 1.72
N SER A 126 24.01 -4.58 2.14
CA SER A 126 24.79 -5.20 3.24
C SER A 126 24.67 -4.35 4.51
#